data_AF-A0A256BNY4-F1
#
_entry.id   AF-A0A256BNY4-F1
#
_cell.length_a   1.000
_cell.length_b   1.000
_cell.length_c   1.000
_cell.angle_alpha   90.00
_cell.angle_beta   90.00
_cell.angle_gamma   90.00
#
_symmetry.space_group_name_H-M   'P 1'
#
loop_
_entity.id
_entity.type
_entity.pdbx_description
1 polymer ?
#
loop_
_entity_poly.entity_id
_entity_poly.type
_entity_poly.pdbx_seq_one_letter_code
_entity_poly.pdbx_strand_id
1 'polypeptide(L)'
;MQFPSDPNQDKVTPLSKGKANQRGEELIGITEFRLEEALDKVLSRRFYGLQQQNEQISEQNEQISNKIERLQNSMDRIISQFTAIKNGETQDPALVVTTDTSKADLAVAEVKMYQEDYYTYLTKEIAKELNINIDKVVKLSNSLGLRNNSDYHKAIKSGKNKSGENTYVQKYSQPAFDKIKQEVEREKGINKEGDH
;
A
#
# COMPACT_ATOMS: atom_id res chain seq x y z
N MET A 1 60.26 6.96 52.52
CA MET A 1 60.01 8.37 52.14
C MET A 1 58.51 8.61 52.21
N GLN A 2 58.05 9.35 53.21
CA GLN A 2 56.66 9.79 53.35
C GLN A 2 56.47 11.05 52.50
N PHE A 3 55.47 11.04 51.61
CA PHE A 3 55.05 12.24 50.88
C PHE A 3 54.32 13.19 51.83
N PRO A 4 54.58 14.51 51.77
CA PRO A 4 53.83 15.48 52.56
C PRO A 4 52.39 15.55 52.05
N SER A 5 51.44 15.38 52.96
CA SER A 5 50.03 15.66 52.74
C SER A 5 49.83 17.16 52.51
N ASP A 6 49.20 17.49 51.39
CA ASP A 6 48.90 18.85 50.97
C ASP A 6 47.97 19.55 51.99
N PRO A 7 48.40 20.63 52.67
CA PRO A 7 47.66 21.24 53.78
C PRO A 7 46.41 22.03 53.34
N ASN A 8 46.02 21.98 52.07
CA ASN A 8 44.90 22.74 51.51
C ASN A 8 43.61 21.94 51.32
N GLN A 9 43.51 20.68 51.76
CA GLN A 9 42.29 19.88 51.55
C GLN A 9 41.09 20.30 52.42
N ASP A 10 41.25 21.15 53.44
CA ASP A 10 40.20 21.39 54.46
C ASP A 10 39.82 22.86 54.69
N LYS A 11 39.68 23.69 53.64
CA LYS A 11 39.13 25.05 53.81
C LYS A 11 38.02 25.41 52.81
N VAL A 12 36.97 24.58 52.78
CA VAL A 12 35.64 25.05 52.35
C VAL A 12 34.90 25.54 53.59
N THR A 13 34.93 26.84 53.85
CA THR A 13 34.22 27.44 54.99
C THR A 13 32.71 27.22 54.88
N PRO A 14 31.95 27.16 55.99
CA PRO A 14 30.49 26.97 55.95
C PRO A 14 29.75 27.97 55.04
N LEU A 15 30.24 29.21 54.95
CA LEU A 15 29.75 30.23 54.02
C LEU A 15 29.98 29.88 52.54
N SER A 16 31.08 29.20 52.21
CA SER A 16 31.38 28.72 50.86
C SER A 16 30.47 27.56 50.45
N LYS A 17 30.18 26.63 51.38
CA LYS A 17 29.20 25.54 51.16
C LYS A 17 27.78 26.06 50.96
N GLY A 18 27.36 27.06 51.75
CA GLY A 18 26.04 27.69 51.60
C GLY A 18 25.84 28.39 50.25
N LYS A 19 26.85 29.11 49.76
CA LYS A 19 26.82 29.77 48.44
C LYS A 19 26.87 28.79 47.27
N ALA A 20 27.59 27.67 47.42
CA ALA A 20 27.61 26.60 46.41
C ALA A 20 26.25 25.89 46.32
N ASN A 21 25.60 25.63 47.47
CA ASN A 21 24.26 25.06 47.51
C ASN A 21 23.21 25.99 46.89
N GLN A 22 23.22 27.29 47.22
CA GLN A 22 22.31 28.27 46.61
C GLN A 22 22.48 28.35 45.08
N ARG A 23 23.72 28.37 44.58
CA ARG A 23 23.98 28.33 43.13
C ARG A 23 23.55 27.00 42.49
N GLY A 24 23.68 25.89 43.22
CA GLY A 24 23.20 24.58 42.77
C GLY A 24 21.68 24.56 42.64
N GLU A 25 20.96 25.05 43.65
CA GLU A 25 19.50 25.17 43.64
C GLU A 25 18.99 26.12 42.54
N GLU A 26 19.65 27.27 42.34
CA GLU A 26 19.33 28.18 41.23
C GLU A 26 19.56 27.54 39.86
N LEU A 27 20.68 26.81 39.66
CA LEU A 27 20.96 26.12 38.42
C LEU A 27 19.98 24.98 38.16
N ILE A 28 19.61 24.22 39.20
CA ILE A 28 18.59 23.17 39.13
C ILE A 28 17.24 23.78 38.70
N GLY A 29 16.80 24.87 39.35
CA GLY A 29 15.56 25.55 38.97
C GLY A 29 15.56 26.08 37.54
N ILE A 30 16.70 26.62 37.06
CA ILE A 30 16.84 27.05 35.66
C ILE A 30 16.77 25.84 34.70
N THR A 31 17.39 24.71 35.06
CA THR A 31 17.33 23.50 34.23
C THR A 31 15.96 22.85 34.22
N GLU A 32 15.26 22.81 35.34
CA GLU A 32 13.89 22.32 35.47
C GLU A 32 12.93 23.16 34.64
N PHE A 33 13.01 24.50 34.78
CA PHE A 33 12.20 25.42 33.97
C PHE A 33 12.42 25.21 32.46
N ARG A 34 13.67 25.05 32.02
CA ARG A 34 13.98 24.79 30.60
C ARG A 34 13.50 23.42 30.12
N LEU A 35 13.54 22.41 31.00
CA LEU A 35 13.01 21.08 30.71
C LEU A 35 11.48 21.11 30.59
N GLU A 36 10.79 21.80 31.49
CA GLU A 36 9.35 22.01 31.42
C GLU A 36 8.95 22.74 30.13
N GLU A 37 9.65 23.83 29.77
CA GLU A 37 9.40 24.56 28.53
C GLU A 37 9.63 23.70 27.28
N ALA A 38 10.69 22.86 27.28
CA ALA A 38 10.97 21.95 26.17
C ALA A 38 9.91 20.86 26.04
N LEU A 39 9.48 20.28 27.17
CA LEU A 39 8.43 19.27 27.21
C LEU A 39 7.09 19.86 26.75
N ASP A 40 6.73 21.04 27.22
CA ASP A 40 5.48 21.71 26.84
C ASP A 40 5.44 22.01 25.33
N LYS A 41 6.56 22.46 24.75
CA LYS A 41 6.68 22.66 23.30
C LYS A 41 6.52 21.34 22.52
N VAL A 42 7.12 20.24 23.00
CA VAL A 42 7.00 18.93 22.35
C VAL A 42 5.58 18.38 22.46
N LEU A 43 4.96 18.49 23.64
CA LEU A 43 3.59 18.08 23.89
C LEU A 43 2.61 18.88 23.05
N SER A 44 2.75 20.20 23.00
CA SER A 44 1.92 21.08 22.16
C SER A 44 2.02 20.74 20.68
N ARG A 45 3.23 20.52 20.16
CA ARG A 45 3.43 20.10 18.76
C ARG A 45 2.78 18.75 18.48
N ARG A 46 2.93 17.80 19.40
CA ARG A 46 2.38 16.46 19.22
C ARG A 46 0.86 16.44 19.33
N PHE A 47 0.30 17.19 20.28
CA PHE A 47 -1.12 17.37 20.44
C PHE A 47 -1.75 18.01 19.19
N TYR A 48 -1.14 19.07 18.68
CA TYR A 48 -1.60 19.72 17.46
C TYR A 48 -1.53 18.79 16.23
N GLY A 49 -0.44 18.03 16.09
CA GLY A 49 -0.31 17.03 15.02
C GLY A 49 -1.36 15.93 15.10
N LEU A 50 -1.67 15.43 16.31
CA LEU A 50 -2.73 14.44 16.52
C LEU A 50 -4.12 15.01 16.23
N GLN A 51 -4.37 16.27 16.58
CA GLN A 51 -5.63 16.94 16.29
C GLN A 51 -5.87 17.05 14.78
N GLN A 52 -4.86 17.47 14.01
CA GLN A 52 -4.95 17.51 12.54
C GLN A 52 -5.18 16.13 11.92
N GLN A 53 -4.50 15.09 12.43
CA GLN A 53 -4.71 13.73 11.97
C GLN A 53 -6.14 13.23 12.22
N ASN A 54 -6.69 13.52 13.40
CA ASN A 54 -8.06 13.14 13.72
C ASN A 54 -9.09 13.85 12.83
N GLU A 55 -8.86 15.12 12.52
CA GLU A 55 -9.72 15.89 11.62
C GLU A 55 -9.69 15.30 10.19
N GLN A 56 -8.51 15.00 9.66
CA GLN A 56 -8.37 14.32 8.37
C GLN A 56 -9.04 12.95 8.33
N ILE A 57 -8.91 12.16 9.39
CA ILE A 57 -9.58 10.84 9.49
C ILE A 57 -11.10 11.02 9.51
N SER A 58 -11.61 12.03 10.21
CA SER A 58 -13.04 12.34 10.25
C SER A 58 -13.57 12.70 8.86
N GLU A 59 -12.89 13.58 8.12
CA GLU A 59 -13.24 13.97 6.76
C GLU A 59 -13.21 12.76 5.79
N GLN A 60 -12.19 11.91 5.91
CA GLN A 60 -12.09 10.69 5.10
C GLN A 60 -13.24 9.72 5.39
N ASN A 61 -13.58 9.53 6.66
CA ASN A 61 -14.69 8.67 7.05
C ASN A 61 -16.03 9.19 6.54
N GLU A 62 -16.26 10.51 6.57
CA GLU A 62 -17.47 11.10 6.00
C GLU A 62 -17.57 10.87 4.49
N GLN A 63 -16.47 11.07 3.76
CA GLN A 63 -16.43 10.79 2.32
C GLN A 63 -16.68 9.32 2.00
N ILE A 64 -16.11 8.40 2.79
CA ILE A 64 -16.31 6.97 2.62
C ILE A 64 -17.76 6.58 2.90
N SER A 65 -18.35 7.06 4.01
CA SER A 65 -19.76 6.81 4.34
C SER A 65 -20.70 7.27 3.23
N ASN A 66 -20.51 8.49 2.71
CA ASN A 66 -21.31 9.02 1.61
C ASN A 66 -21.19 8.17 0.33
N LYS A 67 -20.01 7.61 0.05
CA LYS A 67 -19.81 6.70 -1.09
C LYS A 67 -20.52 5.37 -0.87
N ILE A 68 -20.44 4.80 0.34
CA ILE A 68 -21.12 3.55 0.70
C ILE A 68 -22.64 3.72 0.52
N GLU A 69 -23.21 4.81 1.01
CA GLU A 69 -24.66 5.07 0.89
C GLU A 69 -25.09 5.18 -0.59
N ARG A 70 -24.32 5.87 -1.42
CA ARG A 70 -24.59 5.96 -2.86
C ARG A 70 -24.52 4.60 -3.55
N LEU A 71 -23.54 3.76 -3.18
CA LEU A 71 -23.40 2.41 -3.72
C LEU A 71 -24.54 1.50 -3.29
N GLN A 72 -24.95 1.56 -2.02
CA GLN A 72 -26.11 0.82 -1.51
C GLN A 72 -27.37 1.18 -2.29
N ASN A 73 -27.65 2.47 -2.43
CA ASN A 73 -28.79 2.95 -3.22
C ASN A 73 -28.74 2.48 -4.69
N SER A 74 -27.54 2.40 -5.28
CA SER A 74 -27.37 1.88 -6.64
C SER A 74 -27.60 0.37 -6.71
N MET A 75 -27.11 -0.40 -5.73
CA MET A 75 -27.30 -1.84 -5.66
C MET A 75 -28.77 -2.19 -5.45
N ASP A 76 -29.47 -1.50 -4.55
CA ASP A 76 -30.89 -1.72 -4.29
C ASP A 76 -31.74 -1.47 -5.55
N ARG A 77 -31.39 -0.46 -6.34
CA ARG A 77 -32.01 -0.19 -7.64
C ARG A 77 -31.77 -1.31 -8.64
N ILE A 78 -30.54 -1.81 -8.75
CA ILE A 78 -30.19 -2.93 -9.64
C ILE A 78 -30.94 -4.21 -9.21
N ILE A 79 -30.98 -4.51 -7.91
CA ILE A 79 -31.70 -5.69 -7.38
C ILE A 79 -33.19 -5.58 -7.66
N SER A 80 -33.78 -4.40 -7.47
CA SER A 80 -35.18 -4.13 -7.80
C SER A 80 -35.47 -4.38 -9.28
N GLN A 81 -34.58 -3.97 -10.19
CA GLN A 81 -34.73 -4.25 -11.62
C GLN A 81 -34.61 -5.72 -11.96
N PHE A 82 -33.63 -6.45 -11.40
CA PHE A 82 -33.54 -7.89 -11.62
C PHE A 82 -34.80 -8.62 -11.14
N THR A 83 -35.38 -8.15 -10.04
CA THR A 83 -36.62 -8.69 -9.50
C THR A 83 -37.81 -8.37 -10.43
N ALA A 84 -37.92 -7.15 -10.93
CA ALA A 84 -38.95 -6.73 -11.88
C ALA A 84 -38.87 -7.52 -13.20
N ILE A 85 -37.66 -7.69 -13.76
CA ILE A 85 -37.41 -8.50 -14.97
C ILE A 85 -37.79 -9.96 -14.72
N LYS A 86 -37.41 -10.53 -13.57
CA LYS A 86 -37.77 -11.91 -13.19
C LYS A 86 -39.29 -12.09 -13.09
N ASN A 87 -40.01 -11.06 -12.67
CA ASN A 87 -41.47 -11.06 -12.56
C ASN A 87 -42.20 -10.70 -13.86
N GLY A 88 -41.47 -10.43 -14.95
CA GLY A 88 -42.04 -10.11 -16.27
C GLY A 88 -42.56 -8.67 -16.40
N GLU A 89 -42.15 -7.77 -15.52
CA GLU A 89 -42.50 -6.35 -15.59
C GLU A 89 -41.65 -5.63 -16.66
N THR A 90 -42.23 -4.63 -17.34
CA THR A 90 -41.54 -3.85 -18.37
C THR A 90 -40.46 -2.96 -17.74
N GLN A 91 -39.25 -2.98 -18.31
CA GLN A 91 -38.12 -2.17 -17.84
C GLN A 91 -38.47 -0.68 -17.80
N ASP A 92 -38.20 0.00 -16.68
CA ASP A 92 -38.39 1.44 -16.52
C ASP A 92 -37.28 2.23 -17.25
N PRO A 93 -37.60 3.03 -18.29
CA PRO A 93 -36.61 3.78 -19.05
C PRO A 93 -35.99 4.96 -18.27
N ALA A 94 -36.56 5.39 -17.14
CA ALA A 94 -35.95 6.43 -16.29
C ALA A 94 -34.66 5.95 -15.61
N LEU A 95 -34.53 4.63 -15.40
CA LEU A 95 -33.30 4.04 -14.87
C LEU A 95 -32.17 3.99 -15.92
N VAL A 96 -32.49 3.89 -17.22
CA VAL A 96 -31.49 3.94 -18.31
C VAL A 96 -30.75 5.29 -18.34
N VAL A 97 -31.44 6.37 -17.94
CA VAL A 97 -30.91 7.74 -17.93
C VAL A 97 -30.13 8.06 -16.65
N THR A 98 -30.46 7.42 -15.51
CA THR A 98 -29.65 7.56 -14.29
C THR A 98 -28.44 6.62 -14.27
N THR A 99 -28.43 5.61 -15.13
CA THR A 99 -27.24 4.87 -15.58
C THR A 99 -26.54 5.54 -16.77
N ASP A 100 -26.68 6.86 -16.97
CA ASP A 100 -25.69 7.61 -17.75
C ASP A 100 -24.39 7.69 -16.94
N THR A 101 -23.77 6.52 -16.97
CA THR A 101 -22.58 5.98 -16.33
C THR A 101 -21.33 6.80 -16.63
N SER A 102 -21.39 7.73 -17.57
CA SER A 102 -20.25 8.55 -17.97
C SER A 102 -19.67 9.43 -16.85
N LYS A 103 -20.45 9.82 -15.83
CA LYS A 103 -19.96 10.63 -14.69
C LYS A 103 -19.81 9.87 -13.37
N ALA A 104 -20.59 8.80 -13.16
CA ALA A 104 -20.48 7.97 -11.96
C ALA A 104 -19.35 6.94 -12.09
N ASP A 105 -19.13 6.38 -13.29
CA ASP A 105 -18.02 5.46 -13.53
C ASP A 105 -16.67 6.16 -13.56
N LEU A 106 -16.60 7.46 -13.83
CA LEU A 106 -15.32 8.18 -13.79
C LEU A 106 -14.71 8.22 -12.38
N ALA A 107 -15.54 8.20 -11.32
CA ALA A 107 -15.06 8.21 -9.94
C ALA A 107 -14.70 6.81 -9.40
N VAL A 108 -15.25 5.74 -10.00
CA VAL A 108 -14.90 4.33 -9.66
C VAL A 108 -13.76 3.82 -10.56
N ALA A 109 -13.67 4.29 -11.81
CA ALA A 109 -12.59 4.00 -12.74
C ALA A 109 -11.28 4.77 -12.43
N GLU A 110 -11.34 5.83 -11.60
CA GLU A 110 -10.14 6.48 -11.06
C GLU A 110 -9.56 5.78 -9.82
N VAL A 111 -10.02 4.58 -9.48
CA VAL A 111 -9.14 3.61 -8.82
C VAL A 111 -8.11 3.20 -9.86
N LYS A 112 -7.07 4.03 -10.01
CA LYS A 112 -5.82 3.66 -10.67
C LYS A 112 -5.21 2.53 -9.86
N MET A 113 -5.71 1.30 -10.04
CA MET A 113 -4.87 0.13 -9.78
C MET A 113 -3.61 0.38 -10.60
N TYR A 114 -2.48 0.43 -9.92
CA TYR A 114 -1.22 0.61 -10.63
C TYR A 114 -1.18 -0.52 -11.65
N GLN A 115 -0.83 -0.24 -12.91
CA GLN A 115 -0.85 -1.27 -13.96
C GLN A 115 -0.04 -2.52 -13.58
N GLU A 116 0.84 -2.39 -12.59
CA GLU A 116 1.61 -3.46 -11.95
C GLU A 116 0.75 -4.48 -11.17
N ASP A 117 -0.42 -4.09 -10.67
CA ASP A 117 -1.35 -4.95 -9.92
C ASP A 117 -2.18 -5.86 -10.83
N TYR A 118 -2.35 -5.50 -12.12
CA TYR A 118 -3.09 -6.31 -13.09
C TYR A 118 -2.20 -7.36 -13.78
N TYR A 119 -0.92 -7.05 -14.00
CA TYR A 119 0.08 -7.99 -14.54
C TYR A 119 1.02 -8.41 -13.42
N THR A 120 0.55 -9.33 -12.59
CA THR A 120 1.23 -9.77 -11.37
C THR A 120 2.41 -10.69 -11.64
N TYR A 121 2.36 -11.50 -12.71
CA TYR A 121 3.27 -12.63 -12.87
C TYR A 121 4.44 -12.35 -13.83
N LEU A 122 5.65 -12.64 -13.38
CA LEU A 122 6.83 -12.80 -14.22
C LEU A 122 6.87 -14.20 -14.82
N THR A 123 7.49 -14.36 -16.00
CA THR A 123 7.72 -15.68 -16.62
C THR A 123 8.40 -16.67 -15.67
N LYS A 124 9.31 -16.19 -14.82
CA LYS A 124 9.99 -16.99 -13.80
C LYS A 124 9.06 -17.46 -12.69
N GLU A 125 8.08 -16.65 -12.31
CA GLU A 125 7.10 -16.97 -11.27
C GLU A 125 6.11 -18.00 -11.78
N ILE A 126 5.60 -17.83 -13.02
CA ILE A 126 4.76 -18.83 -13.68
C ILE A 126 5.49 -20.18 -13.77
N ALA A 127 6.76 -20.18 -14.16
CA ALA A 127 7.58 -21.38 -14.24
C ALA A 127 7.71 -22.09 -12.89
N LYS A 128 7.93 -21.30 -11.82
CA LYS A 128 8.03 -21.80 -10.45
C LYS A 128 6.71 -22.38 -9.95
N GLU A 129 5.59 -21.69 -10.17
CA GLU A 129 4.27 -22.12 -9.71
C GLU A 129 3.75 -23.37 -10.43
N LEU A 130 4.00 -23.48 -11.73
CA LEU A 130 3.57 -24.62 -12.54
C LEU A 130 4.59 -25.78 -12.55
N ASN A 131 5.74 -25.60 -11.88
CA ASN A 131 6.87 -26.52 -11.86
C ASN A 131 7.31 -26.96 -13.28
N ILE A 132 7.51 -25.99 -14.16
CA ILE A 132 7.95 -26.18 -15.56
C ILE A 132 9.17 -25.31 -15.87
N ASN A 133 9.88 -25.65 -16.95
CA ASN A 133 10.99 -24.83 -17.43
C ASN A 133 10.49 -23.46 -17.95
N ILE A 134 11.23 -22.40 -17.67
CA ILE A 134 11.01 -21.03 -18.18
C ILE A 134 10.85 -21.03 -19.72
N ASP A 135 11.68 -21.78 -20.43
CA ASP A 135 11.62 -21.87 -21.90
C ASP A 135 10.28 -22.43 -22.38
N LYS A 136 9.70 -23.36 -21.60
CA LYS A 136 8.39 -23.93 -21.89
C LYS A 136 7.29 -22.89 -21.71
N VAL A 137 7.35 -22.06 -20.66
CA VAL A 137 6.43 -20.93 -20.46
C VAL A 137 6.49 -19.97 -21.65
N VAL A 138 7.69 -19.64 -22.15
CA VAL A 138 7.85 -18.75 -23.31
C VAL A 138 7.23 -19.37 -24.56
N LYS A 139 7.49 -20.66 -24.83
CA LYS A 139 6.88 -21.35 -25.98
C LYS A 139 5.36 -21.37 -25.90
N LEU A 140 4.79 -21.71 -24.73
CA LEU A 140 3.35 -21.72 -24.50
C LEU A 140 2.73 -20.33 -24.63
N SER A 141 3.40 -19.29 -24.13
CA SER A 141 2.93 -17.91 -24.27
C SER A 141 2.85 -17.45 -25.73
N ASN A 142 3.77 -17.93 -26.58
CA ASN A 142 3.77 -17.62 -28.00
C ASN A 142 2.72 -18.48 -28.75
N SER A 143 2.61 -19.77 -28.45
CA SER A 143 1.66 -20.67 -29.13
C SER A 143 0.21 -20.32 -28.83
N LEU A 144 -0.08 -19.89 -27.60
CA LEU A 144 -1.41 -19.45 -27.16
C LEU A 144 -1.72 -17.99 -27.56
N GLY A 145 -0.81 -17.30 -28.26
CA GLY A 145 -1.00 -15.90 -28.67
C GLY A 145 -1.14 -14.92 -27.51
N LEU A 146 -0.58 -15.25 -26.33
CA LEU A 146 -0.68 -14.43 -25.12
C LEU A 146 0.32 -13.27 -25.16
N ARG A 147 1.48 -13.49 -25.77
CA ARG A 147 2.51 -12.47 -25.91
C ARG A 147 2.05 -11.36 -26.86
N ASN A 148 2.29 -10.11 -26.46
CA ASN A 148 1.85 -8.89 -27.15
C ASN A 148 0.34 -8.64 -27.18
N ASN A 149 -0.48 -9.50 -26.54
CA ASN A 149 -1.88 -9.22 -26.34
C ASN A 149 -2.04 -8.33 -25.09
N SER A 150 -2.69 -7.18 -25.22
CA SER A 150 -2.91 -6.23 -24.13
C SER A 150 -3.61 -6.87 -22.94
N ASP A 151 -4.49 -7.85 -23.15
CA ASP A 151 -5.29 -8.42 -22.06
C ASP A 151 -4.46 -9.41 -21.21
N TYR A 152 -3.38 -9.95 -21.78
CA TYR A 152 -2.61 -11.05 -21.20
C TYR A 152 -1.17 -10.69 -20.86
N HIS A 153 -0.57 -9.72 -21.55
CA HIS A 153 0.86 -9.47 -21.50
C HIS A 153 1.20 -7.98 -21.62
N LYS A 154 2.13 -7.52 -20.77
CA LYS A 154 2.65 -6.16 -20.84
C LYS A 154 4.14 -6.10 -20.54
N ALA A 155 4.86 -5.35 -21.38
CA ALA A 155 6.25 -5.00 -21.16
C ALA A 155 6.31 -3.73 -20.29
N ILE A 156 6.64 -3.88 -19.02
CA ILE A 156 6.76 -2.76 -18.07
C ILE A 156 8.21 -2.29 -18.03
N LYS A 157 8.43 -0.99 -18.17
CA LYS A 157 9.77 -0.39 -18.09
C LYS A 157 10.28 -0.50 -16.66
N SER A 158 11.35 -1.26 -16.46
CA SER A 158 11.96 -1.50 -15.14
C SER A 158 13.10 -0.53 -14.81
N GLY A 159 13.76 0.04 -15.82
CA GLY A 159 14.86 0.98 -15.60
C GLY A 159 15.65 1.29 -16.86
N LYS A 160 16.92 1.69 -16.68
CA LYS A 160 17.91 1.84 -17.75
C LYS A 160 19.08 0.88 -17.52
N ASN A 161 19.61 0.29 -18.59
CA ASN A 161 20.83 -0.51 -18.52
C ASN A 161 22.07 0.39 -18.37
N LYS A 162 23.25 -0.21 -18.20
CA LYS A 162 24.54 0.52 -18.09
C LYS A 162 24.85 1.38 -19.31
N SER A 163 24.24 1.08 -20.46
CA SER A 163 24.36 1.81 -21.73
C SER A 163 23.31 2.93 -21.89
N GLY A 164 22.44 3.14 -20.89
CA GLY A 164 21.41 4.18 -20.91
C GLY A 164 20.11 3.81 -21.63
N GLU A 165 20.00 2.60 -22.17
CA GLU A 165 18.80 2.10 -22.87
C GLU A 165 17.75 1.59 -21.88
N ASN A 166 16.48 1.74 -22.23
CA ASN A 166 15.38 1.30 -21.37
C ASN A 166 15.32 -0.23 -21.28
N THR A 167 15.30 -0.76 -20.07
CA THR A 167 15.05 -2.19 -19.80
C THR A 167 13.56 -2.41 -19.55
N TYR A 168 13.04 -3.48 -20.16
CA TYR A 168 11.64 -3.87 -20.01
C TYR A 168 11.56 -5.24 -19.37
N VAL A 169 10.62 -5.37 -18.43
CA VAL A 169 10.27 -6.63 -17.77
C VAL A 169 8.94 -7.10 -18.34
N GLN A 170 8.90 -8.35 -18.77
CA GLN A 170 7.70 -8.96 -19.33
C GLN A 170 6.84 -9.49 -18.19
N LYS A 171 5.64 -8.93 -18.02
CA LYS A 171 4.65 -9.36 -17.04
C LYS A 171 3.39 -9.90 -17.70
N TYR A 172 2.73 -10.81 -17.00
CA TYR A 172 1.53 -11.51 -17.43
C TYR A 172 0.40 -11.31 -16.42
N SER A 173 -0.84 -11.27 -16.91
CA SER A 173 -2.03 -11.17 -16.07
C SER A 173 -2.46 -12.54 -15.53
N GLN A 174 -3.32 -12.55 -14.50
CA GLN A 174 -3.91 -13.79 -13.96
C GLN A 174 -4.59 -14.66 -15.03
N PRO A 175 -5.40 -14.11 -15.97
CA PRO A 175 -5.97 -14.91 -17.06
C PRO A 175 -4.93 -15.60 -17.96
N ALA A 176 -3.75 -14.99 -18.13
CA ALA A 176 -2.67 -15.61 -18.90
C ALA A 176 -2.07 -16.81 -18.16
N PHE A 177 -1.91 -16.70 -16.84
CA PHE A 177 -1.50 -17.81 -15.98
C PHE A 177 -2.48 -18.98 -16.07
N ASP A 178 -3.78 -18.71 -15.96
CA ASP A 178 -4.81 -19.75 -15.98
C ASP A 178 -4.82 -20.52 -17.32
N LYS A 179 -4.65 -19.83 -18.45
CA LYS A 179 -4.54 -20.46 -19.77
C LYS A 179 -3.30 -21.34 -19.91
N ILE A 180 -2.15 -20.86 -19.42
CA ILE A 180 -0.91 -21.65 -19.44
C ILE A 180 -1.05 -22.87 -18.55
N LYS A 181 -1.67 -22.72 -17.36
CA LYS A 181 -1.94 -23.83 -16.44
C LYS A 181 -2.82 -24.90 -17.10
N GLN A 182 -3.92 -24.50 -17.74
CA GLN A 182 -4.81 -25.42 -18.45
C GLN A 182 -4.09 -26.19 -19.56
N GLU A 183 -3.22 -25.54 -20.32
CA GLU A 183 -2.43 -26.19 -21.37
C GLU A 183 -1.43 -27.20 -20.79
N VAL A 184 -0.75 -26.84 -19.71
CA VAL A 184 0.19 -27.73 -19.02
C VAL A 184 -0.52 -28.94 -18.42
N GLU A 185 -1.72 -28.74 -17.86
CA GLU A 185 -2.55 -29.83 -17.33
C GLU A 185 -3.06 -30.73 -18.47
N ARG A 186 -3.44 -30.17 -19.62
CA ARG A 186 -3.83 -30.93 -20.81
C ARG A 186 -2.70 -31.81 -21.32
N GLU A 187 -1.49 -31.27 -21.45
CA GLU A 187 -0.31 -32.05 -21.85
C GLU A 187 0.00 -33.18 -20.84
N LYS A 188 -0.17 -32.93 -19.54
CA LYS A 188 0.00 -33.97 -18.50
C LYS A 188 -1.11 -35.02 -18.53
N GLY A 189 -2.33 -34.66 -18.94
CA GLY A 189 -3.45 -35.58 -19.10
C GLY A 189 -3.28 -36.51 -20.29
N ILE A 190 -2.81 -35.99 -21.43
CA ILE A 190 -2.57 -36.78 -22.66
C ILE A 190 -1.48 -37.84 -22.45
N ASN A 191 -0.45 -37.53 -21.66
CA ASN A 191 0.65 -38.46 -21.38
C ASN A 191 0.30 -39.60 -20.40
N LYS A 192 -0.94 -39.69 -19.88
CA LYS A 192 -1.37 -40.81 -19.03
C LYS A 192 -2.11 -41.92 -19.77
N GLU A 193 -2.45 -41.73 -21.05
CA GLU A 193 -3.16 -42.74 -21.86
C GLU A 193 -2.25 -43.49 -22.85
N GLY A 194 -0.93 -43.22 -22.81
CA GLY A 194 0.05 -43.79 -23.75
C GLY A 194 0.89 -44.97 -23.24
N ASP A 195 0.76 -45.36 -21.97
CA ASP A 195 1.47 -46.52 -21.39
C ASP A 195 0.47 -47.63 -21.06
N HIS A 196 -0.01 -48.34 -22.09
CA HIS A 196 -0.61 -49.68 -21.98
C HIS A 196 -0.05 -50.60 -23.07
#